data_AF-A0AA42FMA3-F1
#
_entry.id   AF-A0AA42FMA3-F1
#
_cell.length_a   1.000
_cell.length_b   1.000
_cell.length_c   1.000
_cell.angle_alpha   90.00
_cell.angle_beta   90.00
_cell.angle_gamma   90.00
#
_symmetry.space_group_name_H-M   'P 1'
#
loop_
_entity.id
_entity.type
_entity.pdbx_description
1 polymer ?
#
loop_
_entity_poly.entity_id
_entity_poly.type
_entity_poly.pdbx_seq_one_letter_code
_entity_poly.pdbx_strand_id
1 'polypeptide(L)'
;MANKVGEDYSLARVPQSARRPFYEVLILRIGALACVSQVMLGAALGYGLTFWQAFWATMLGSVILQVVSWGLGAAACREGMSISLLSRWAGFGKLGSALIGGAIAISLMGWFGVQNGFFADGMYKATNVLTPGTWSLITGIAVTVITVYGYRFLSITANISTPLFLFALGWATYNLLSGQDIGTLINDTEPAGPLMTMPAAITMVAGGFIIAAVTTPDISRFMKAPKDVFWMTLIGTFFGELLVNMIAVLMALSLRTSQVFDLMMALTGLLGASIVIFSTIKMNDINLYSSSLGFSTLLNAIFNKRFDRRYLTWVIGIFGTIASMLGILDNFIGFLIYLGIAIPPVAGIMVVDYYILKRDRKELDTTRAQGILPPSCEAYNPITLIVWLIAVIVGWGTSELGPFNADYGIPALNSLVTGAIAYWVAMSWQAKAKGVEAVHFRQVSNLDKD
;
A
#
# COMPACT_ATOMS: atom_id res chain seq x y z
N MET A 1 -26.55 -24.71 3.89
CA MET A 1 -25.23 -25.35 3.71
C MET A 1 -24.97 -25.53 2.22
N ALA A 2 -24.22 -24.63 1.60
CA ALA A 2 -23.77 -24.78 0.23
C ALA A 2 -22.38 -24.13 0.12
N ASN A 3 -21.34 -24.95 -0.05
CA ASN A 3 -20.03 -24.51 -0.49
C ASN A 3 -20.17 -23.96 -1.92
N LYS A 4 -20.18 -22.64 -2.09
CA LYS A 4 -19.94 -22.02 -3.40
C LYS A 4 -18.48 -21.59 -3.47
N VAL A 5 -17.72 -22.32 -4.28
CA VAL A 5 -16.42 -21.87 -4.78
C VAL A 5 -16.65 -20.53 -5.48
N GLY A 6 -16.17 -19.42 -4.89
CA GLY A 6 -16.26 -18.08 -5.49
C GLY A 6 -16.82 -16.95 -4.60
N GLU A 7 -17.27 -17.21 -3.37
CA GLU A 7 -17.61 -16.12 -2.44
C GLU A 7 -16.34 -15.48 -1.84
N ASP A 8 -16.08 -14.21 -2.16
CA ASP A 8 -14.94 -13.42 -1.63
C ASP A 8 -15.22 -12.86 -0.21
N TYR A 9 -16.34 -13.23 0.42
CA TYR A 9 -16.73 -12.78 1.77
C TYR A 9 -16.56 -11.27 1.99
N SER A 10 -16.68 -10.43 0.96
CA SER A 10 -16.34 -9.01 1.02
C SER A 10 -17.26 -8.22 1.97
N LEU A 11 -18.49 -8.72 2.16
CA LEU A 11 -19.54 -8.15 3.02
C LEU A 11 -19.96 -9.10 4.15
N ALA A 12 -19.16 -10.12 4.45
CA ALA A 12 -19.47 -11.13 5.47
C ALA A 12 -18.21 -11.55 6.24
N ARG A 13 -18.40 -12.22 7.38
CA ARG A 13 -17.26 -12.86 8.07
C ARG A 13 -16.81 -14.09 7.29
N VAL A 14 -15.49 -14.30 7.21
CA VAL A 14 -14.90 -15.52 6.67
C VAL A 14 -15.14 -16.68 7.66
N PRO A 15 -15.89 -17.73 7.27
CA PRO A 15 -16.13 -18.88 8.13
C PRO A 15 -14.86 -19.71 8.31
N GLN A 16 -14.78 -20.48 9.40
CA GLN A 16 -13.62 -21.33 9.71
C GLN A 16 -13.29 -22.33 8.60
N SER A 17 -14.32 -22.86 7.90
CA SER A 17 -14.16 -23.78 6.78
C SER A 17 -13.55 -23.15 5.52
N ALA A 18 -13.63 -21.83 5.36
CA ALA A 18 -13.06 -21.10 4.21
C ALA A 18 -11.63 -20.59 4.49
N ARG A 19 -11.10 -20.81 5.70
CA ARG A 19 -9.75 -20.38 6.07
C ARG A 19 -8.68 -21.24 5.40
N ARG A 20 -7.63 -20.57 4.93
CA ARG A 20 -6.55 -21.15 4.12
C ARG A 20 -5.33 -21.51 4.96
N PRO A 21 -4.53 -22.50 4.51
CA PRO A 21 -3.22 -22.78 5.10
C PRO A 21 -2.28 -21.58 5.05
N PHE A 22 -1.35 -21.52 6.00
CA PHE A 22 -0.34 -20.45 6.11
C PHE A 22 0.45 -20.23 4.82
N TYR A 23 0.95 -21.30 4.20
CA TYR A 23 1.83 -21.21 3.03
C TYR A 23 1.12 -20.61 1.80
N GLU A 24 -0.18 -20.87 1.62
CA GLU A 24 -0.95 -20.30 0.49
C GLU A 24 -1.02 -18.77 0.59
N VAL A 25 -1.30 -18.26 1.79
CA VAL A 25 -1.40 -16.82 2.05
C VAL A 25 -0.01 -16.17 2.01
N LEU A 26 1.02 -16.85 2.51
CA LEU A 26 2.41 -16.36 2.48
C LEU A 26 2.92 -16.18 1.05
N ILE A 27 2.72 -17.17 0.17
CA ILE A 27 3.15 -17.09 -1.23
C ILE A 27 2.45 -15.92 -1.94
N LEU A 28 1.16 -15.73 -1.68
CA LEU A 28 0.41 -14.59 -2.21
C LEU A 28 1.00 -13.25 -1.73
N ARG A 29 1.35 -13.14 -0.44
CA ARG A 29 1.97 -11.92 0.12
C ARG A 29 3.34 -11.63 -0.50
N ILE A 30 4.21 -12.64 -0.63
CA ILE A 30 5.54 -12.48 -1.26
C ILE A 30 5.38 -12.07 -2.72
N GLY A 31 4.49 -12.73 -3.47
CA GLY A 31 4.24 -12.41 -4.88
C GLY A 31 3.65 -11.01 -5.10
N ALA A 32 2.88 -10.49 -4.13
CA ALA A 32 2.35 -9.13 -4.18
C ALA A 32 3.41 -8.06 -3.89
N LEU A 33 4.44 -8.40 -3.11
CA LEU A 33 5.54 -7.51 -2.76
C LEU A 33 6.61 -7.41 -3.85
N ALA A 34 6.86 -8.51 -4.56
CA ALA A 34 7.83 -8.54 -5.65
C ALA A 34 7.31 -7.82 -6.89
N CYS A 35 7.54 -6.51 -6.96
CA CYS A 35 7.07 -5.65 -8.04
C CYS A 35 8.09 -4.57 -8.42
N VAL A 36 7.87 -3.94 -9.58
CA VAL A 36 8.73 -2.88 -10.12
C VAL A 36 8.82 -1.70 -9.16
N SER A 37 7.72 -1.32 -8.50
CA SER A 37 7.71 -0.22 -7.53
C SER A 37 8.72 -0.42 -6.39
N GLN A 38 8.97 -1.67 -6.00
CA GLN A 38 9.98 -1.98 -4.99
C GLN A 38 11.41 -1.80 -5.50
N VAL A 39 11.65 -2.13 -6.77
CA VAL A 39 12.93 -1.87 -7.43
C VAL A 39 13.15 -0.36 -7.60
N MET A 40 12.10 0.40 -7.93
CA MET A 40 12.16 1.87 -8.02
C MET A 40 12.49 2.50 -6.68
N LEU A 41 11.88 2.04 -5.59
CA LEU A 41 12.19 2.48 -4.23
C LEU A 41 13.67 2.25 -3.91
N GLY A 42 14.19 1.05 -4.18
CA GLY A 42 15.58 0.72 -3.86
C GLY A 42 16.59 1.43 -4.72
N ALA A 43 16.27 1.64 -6.00
CA ALA A 43 17.08 2.43 -6.89
C ALA A 43 17.15 3.90 -6.44
N ALA A 44 16.03 4.48 -5.97
CA ALA A 44 16.02 5.82 -5.39
C ALA A 44 16.86 5.91 -4.10
N LEU A 45 16.76 4.90 -3.22
CA LEU A 45 17.56 4.84 -2.00
C LEU A 45 19.06 4.73 -2.31
N GLY A 46 19.47 3.78 -3.16
CA GLY A 46 20.88 3.58 -3.51
C GLY A 46 21.48 4.72 -4.33
N TYR A 47 20.65 5.53 -4.98
CA TYR A 47 21.10 6.74 -5.65
C TYR A 47 21.34 7.90 -4.68
N GLY A 48 20.58 7.98 -3.58
CA GLY A 48 20.64 9.09 -2.62
C GLY A 48 21.34 8.80 -1.28
N LEU A 49 21.70 7.54 -1.00
CA LEU A 49 22.30 7.09 0.25
C LEU A 49 23.45 6.08 0.01
N THR A 50 24.34 5.96 0.99
CA THR A 50 25.27 4.82 1.04
C THR A 50 24.52 3.52 1.31
N PHE A 51 25.16 2.37 1.04
CA PHE A 51 24.54 1.06 1.26
C PHE A 51 23.99 0.88 2.68
N TRP A 52 24.79 1.21 3.71
CA TRP A 52 24.39 1.01 5.11
C TRP A 52 23.30 1.98 5.56
N GLN A 53 23.28 3.20 5.04
CA GLN A 53 22.17 4.14 5.25
C GLN A 53 20.88 3.59 4.64
N ALA A 54 20.93 3.13 3.38
CA ALA A 54 19.78 2.53 2.70
C ALA A 54 19.30 1.24 3.40
N PHE A 55 20.22 0.41 3.91
CA PHE A 55 19.88 -0.77 4.71
C PHE A 55 19.11 -0.40 5.97
N TRP A 56 19.60 0.55 6.77
CA TRP A 56 18.92 0.96 7.99
C TRP A 56 17.62 1.70 7.72
N ALA A 57 17.55 2.51 6.66
CA ALA A 57 16.32 3.15 6.23
C ALA A 57 15.25 2.12 5.87
N THR A 58 15.64 1.09 5.10
CA THR A 58 14.77 -0.02 4.73
C THR A 58 14.33 -0.79 5.97
N MET A 59 15.26 -1.21 6.83
CA MET A 59 14.96 -1.98 8.03
C MET A 59 13.97 -1.25 8.96
N LEU A 60 14.23 0.04 9.24
CA LEU A 60 13.38 0.83 10.13
C LEU A 60 12.00 1.14 9.50
N GLY A 61 11.94 1.41 8.19
CA GLY A 61 10.67 1.57 7.48
C GLY A 61 9.84 0.28 7.47
N SER A 62 10.50 -0.86 7.23
CA SER A 62 9.88 -2.18 7.29
C SER A 62 9.37 -2.54 8.70
N VAL A 63 10.01 -2.06 9.78
CA VAL A 63 9.49 -2.22 11.15
C VAL A 63 8.15 -1.49 11.31
N ILE A 64 8.01 -0.27 10.80
CA ILE A 64 6.72 0.47 10.81
C ILE A 64 5.65 -0.34 10.06
N LEU A 65 6.00 -0.85 8.88
CA LEU A 65 5.10 -1.67 8.06
C LEU A 65 4.70 -2.97 8.74
N GLN A 66 5.63 -3.62 9.44
CA GLN A 66 5.37 -4.85 10.20
C GLN A 66 4.40 -4.59 11.35
N VAL A 67 4.59 -3.50 12.10
CA VAL A 67 3.67 -3.12 13.20
C VAL A 67 2.26 -2.87 12.67
N VAL A 68 2.12 -2.10 11.59
CA VAL A 68 0.83 -1.82 10.95
C VAL A 68 0.19 -3.09 10.41
N SER A 69 0.92 -3.87 9.63
CA SER A 69 0.42 -5.09 8.98
C SER A 69 -0.02 -6.12 10.00
N TRP A 70 0.78 -6.36 11.04
CA TRP A 70 0.46 -7.32 12.09
C TRP A 70 -0.70 -6.85 12.96
N GLY A 71 -0.70 -5.57 13.39
CA GLY A 71 -1.75 -5.03 14.26
C GLY A 71 -3.14 -5.17 13.63
N LEU A 72 -3.30 -4.68 12.41
CA LEU A 72 -4.56 -4.78 11.66
C LEU A 72 -4.84 -6.21 11.21
N GLY A 73 -3.82 -6.91 10.71
CA GLY A 73 -3.96 -8.25 10.18
C GLY A 73 -4.38 -9.28 11.24
N ALA A 74 -3.85 -9.18 12.47
CA ALA A 74 -4.23 -10.03 13.59
C ALA A 74 -5.68 -9.79 14.03
N ALA A 75 -6.14 -8.53 13.99
CA ALA A 75 -7.52 -8.17 14.30
C ALA A 75 -8.46 -8.79 13.26
N ALA A 76 -8.14 -8.64 11.98
CA ALA A 76 -8.89 -9.22 10.87
C ALA A 76 -8.89 -10.75 10.87
N CYS A 77 -7.78 -11.40 11.21
CA CYS A 77 -7.72 -12.86 11.38
C CYS A 77 -8.63 -13.33 12.52
N ARG A 78 -8.66 -12.59 13.64
CA ARG A 78 -9.55 -12.90 14.76
C ARG A 78 -11.02 -12.73 14.36
N GLU A 79 -11.35 -11.64 13.68
CA GLU A 79 -12.73 -11.30 13.35
C GLU A 79 -13.25 -11.93 12.04
N GLY A 80 -12.37 -12.39 11.16
CA GLY A 80 -12.73 -12.85 9.82
C GLY A 80 -13.26 -11.72 8.92
N MET A 81 -12.84 -10.48 9.14
CA MET A 81 -13.36 -9.29 8.44
C MET A 81 -12.29 -8.64 7.56
N SER A 82 -12.71 -8.12 6.39
CA SER A 82 -11.89 -7.25 5.53
C SER A 82 -11.58 -5.91 6.22
N ILE A 83 -10.65 -5.11 5.66
CA ILE A 83 -10.35 -3.78 6.20
C ILE A 83 -11.58 -2.87 6.20
N SER A 84 -12.40 -2.97 5.15
CA SER A 84 -13.63 -2.19 4.99
C SER A 84 -14.66 -2.53 6.06
N LEU A 85 -14.81 -3.79 6.44
CA LEU A 85 -15.69 -4.18 7.54
C LEU A 85 -15.07 -3.84 8.90
N LEU A 86 -13.83 -4.25 9.14
CA LEU A 86 -13.15 -4.07 10.43
C LEU A 86 -13.13 -2.61 10.89
N SER A 87 -12.83 -1.67 9.98
CA SER A 87 -12.78 -0.24 10.29
C SER A 87 -14.09 0.33 10.84
N ARG A 88 -15.25 -0.27 10.51
CA ARG A 88 -16.56 0.17 11.02
C ARG A 88 -16.69 0.02 12.54
N TRP A 89 -15.98 -0.94 13.13
CA TRP A 89 -15.94 -1.25 14.58
C TRP A 89 -14.54 -1.10 15.17
N ALA A 90 -13.68 -0.35 14.47
CA ALA A 90 -12.33 0.01 14.92
C ALA A 90 -12.14 1.52 14.80
N GLY A 91 -13.12 2.26 15.29
CA GLY A 91 -13.05 3.72 15.46
C GLY A 91 -13.57 4.57 14.31
N PHE A 92 -13.81 4.04 13.11
CA PHE A 92 -14.19 4.89 11.96
C PHE A 92 -15.70 4.94 11.67
N GLY A 93 -16.44 3.89 12.00
CA GLY A 93 -17.84 3.78 11.60
C GLY A 93 -18.01 3.59 10.08
N LYS A 94 -19.26 3.66 9.61
CA LYS A 94 -19.66 3.35 8.24
C LYS A 94 -19.08 4.33 7.21
N LEU A 95 -19.27 5.62 7.42
CA LEU A 95 -18.74 6.66 6.53
C LEU A 95 -17.21 6.77 6.64
N GLY A 96 -16.65 6.63 7.85
CA GLY A 96 -15.20 6.65 8.03
C GLY A 96 -14.50 5.47 7.33
N SER A 97 -15.10 4.28 7.36
CA SER A 97 -14.65 3.12 6.57
C SER A 97 -14.64 3.43 5.07
N ALA A 98 -15.69 4.09 4.56
CA ALA A 98 -15.73 4.51 3.16
C ALA A 98 -14.63 5.55 2.83
N LEU A 99 -14.35 6.49 3.74
CA LEU A 99 -13.26 7.45 3.59
C LEU A 99 -11.89 6.78 3.55
N ILE A 100 -11.65 5.73 4.35
CA ILE A 100 -10.42 4.91 4.26
C ILE A 100 -10.32 4.27 2.87
N GLY A 101 -11.41 3.65 2.40
CA GLY A 101 -11.46 3.07 1.06
C GLY A 101 -11.18 4.11 -0.03
N GLY A 102 -11.68 5.33 0.15
CA GLY A 102 -11.38 6.48 -0.71
C GLY A 102 -9.91 6.89 -0.71
N ALA A 103 -9.28 6.99 0.46
CA ALA A 103 -7.86 7.31 0.58
C ALA A 103 -6.98 6.24 -0.09
N ILE A 104 -7.31 4.95 0.11
CA ILE A 104 -6.67 3.84 -0.59
C ILE A 104 -6.87 3.97 -2.11
N ALA A 105 -8.08 4.28 -2.56
CA ALA A 105 -8.38 4.46 -3.98
C ALA A 105 -7.58 5.60 -4.62
N ILE A 106 -7.46 6.74 -3.93
CA ILE A 106 -6.65 7.89 -4.39
C ILE A 106 -5.17 7.50 -4.47
N SER A 107 -4.65 6.78 -3.46
CA SER A 107 -3.27 6.30 -3.49
C SER A 107 -3.02 5.37 -4.69
N LEU A 108 -3.93 4.43 -4.95
CA LEU A 108 -3.82 3.50 -6.08
C LEU A 108 -3.93 4.20 -7.44
N MET A 109 -4.71 5.29 -7.54
CA MET A 109 -4.71 6.16 -8.72
C MET A 109 -3.34 6.83 -8.92
N GLY A 110 -2.72 7.32 -7.84
CA GLY A 110 -1.36 7.86 -7.86
C GLY A 110 -0.34 6.81 -8.30
N TRP A 111 -0.42 5.59 -7.76
CA TRP A 111 0.42 4.46 -8.15
C TRP A 111 0.25 4.07 -9.62
N PHE A 112 -0.98 4.12 -10.14
CA PHE A 112 -1.23 3.97 -11.57
C PHE A 112 -0.50 5.05 -12.38
N GLY A 113 -0.57 6.31 -11.96
CA GLY A 113 0.15 7.41 -12.61
C GLY A 113 1.68 7.21 -12.61
N VAL A 114 2.26 6.86 -11.46
CA VAL A 114 3.71 6.62 -11.31
C VAL A 114 4.18 5.47 -12.20
N GLN A 115 3.49 4.33 -12.14
CA GLN A 115 3.88 3.16 -12.92
C GLN A 115 3.60 3.33 -14.42
N ASN A 116 2.56 4.08 -14.79
CA ASN A 116 2.35 4.47 -16.18
C ASN A 116 3.46 5.41 -16.68
N GLY A 117 3.91 6.34 -15.84
CA GLY A 117 5.06 7.20 -16.15
C GLY A 117 6.33 6.38 -16.35
N PHE A 118 6.57 5.39 -15.49
CA PHE A 118 7.70 4.46 -15.65
C PHE A 118 7.60 3.63 -16.93
N PHE A 119 6.40 3.12 -17.27
CA PHE A 119 6.17 2.43 -18.54
C PHE A 119 6.48 3.37 -19.72
N ALA A 120 5.97 4.59 -19.69
CA ALA A 120 6.19 5.57 -20.75
C ALA A 120 7.65 5.97 -20.93
N ASP A 121 8.39 6.17 -19.83
CA ASP A 121 9.84 6.44 -19.85
C ASP A 121 10.60 5.26 -20.47
N GLY A 122 10.27 4.04 -20.07
CA GLY A 122 10.85 2.83 -20.65
C GLY A 122 10.58 2.70 -22.16
N MET A 123 9.36 3.00 -22.61
CA MET A 123 9.01 3.00 -24.04
C MET A 123 9.76 4.09 -24.81
N TYR A 124 9.90 5.28 -24.22
CA TYR A 124 10.68 6.35 -24.81
C TYR A 124 12.14 5.94 -24.96
N LYS A 125 12.79 5.43 -23.91
CA LYS A 125 14.19 5.02 -23.93
C LYS A 125 14.45 3.82 -24.85
N ALA A 126 13.50 2.89 -24.96
CA ALA A 126 13.64 1.73 -25.82
C ALA A 126 13.46 2.05 -27.32
N THR A 127 12.62 3.03 -27.66
CA THR A 127 12.21 3.29 -29.06
C THR A 127 12.73 4.61 -29.62
N ASN A 128 12.86 5.63 -28.80
CA ASN A 128 13.16 7.02 -29.16
C ASN A 128 12.22 7.61 -30.24
N VAL A 129 10.97 7.09 -30.35
CA VAL A 129 10.03 7.50 -31.42
C VAL A 129 9.08 8.63 -30.98
N LEU A 130 8.57 8.59 -29.76
CA LEU A 130 7.57 9.54 -29.23
C LEU A 130 8.04 10.13 -27.91
N THR A 131 7.54 11.31 -27.54
CA THR A 131 7.88 11.94 -26.25
C THR A 131 7.35 11.11 -25.06
N PRO A 132 7.96 11.20 -23.86
CA PRO A 132 7.44 10.54 -22.65
C PRO A 132 5.98 10.88 -22.32
N GLY A 133 5.55 12.13 -22.57
CA GLY A 133 4.16 12.55 -22.38
C GLY A 133 3.20 11.88 -23.36
N THR A 134 3.59 11.74 -24.63
CA THR A 134 2.81 11.00 -25.63
C THR A 134 2.75 9.52 -25.31
N TRP A 135 3.87 8.91 -24.89
CA TRP A 135 3.87 7.53 -24.43
C TRP A 135 2.97 7.34 -23.21
N SER A 136 3.01 8.25 -22.23
CA SER A 136 2.13 8.22 -21.05
C SER A 136 0.66 8.19 -21.45
N LEU A 137 0.26 9.00 -22.44
CA LEU A 137 -1.10 8.99 -22.98
C LEU A 137 -1.46 7.65 -23.61
N ILE A 138 -0.59 7.11 -24.48
CA ILE A 138 -0.83 5.85 -25.19
C ILE A 138 -0.92 4.68 -24.21
N THR A 139 0.06 4.54 -23.32
CA THR A 139 0.10 3.44 -22.34
C THR A 139 -1.04 3.58 -21.33
N GLY A 140 -1.36 4.80 -20.90
CA GLY A 140 -2.44 5.05 -19.95
C GLY A 140 -3.82 4.68 -20.51
N ILE A 141 -4.09 5.05 -21.76
CA ILE A 141 -5.31 4.63 -22.48
C ILE A 141 -5.31 3.11 -22.66
N ALA A 142 -4.19 2.52 -23.10
CA ALA A 142 -4.10 1.08 -23.34
C ALA A 142 -4.40 0.27 -22.07
N VAL A 143 -3.79 0.62 -20.95
CA VAL A 143 -4.07 -0.06 -19.67
C VAL A 143 -5.50 0.19 -19.22
N THR A 144 -6.03 1.41 -19.36
CA THR A 144 -7.43 1.70 -19.00
C THR A 144 -8.42 0.83 -19.80
N VAL A 145 -8.20 0.67 -21.10
CA VAL A 145 -9.00 -0.22 -21.95
C VAL A 145 -8.91 -1.68 -21.47
N ILE A 146 -7.70 -2.15 -21.15
CA ILE A 146 -7.49 -3.49 -20.58
C ILE A 146 -8.27 -3.65 -19.27
N THR A 147 -8.25 -2.67 -18.38
CA THR A 147 -8.95 -2.75 -17.09
C THR A 147 -10.48 -2.75 -17.25
N VAL A 148 -11.00 -1.97 -18.19
CA VAL A 148 -12.46 -1.86 -18.42
C VAL A 148 -13.03 -3.15 -19.02
N TYR A 149 -12.33 -3.78 -19.97
CA TYR A 149 -12.87 -4.88 -20.79
C TYR A 149 -12.17 -6.24 -20.59
N GLY A 150 -10.99 -6.27 -19.96
CA GLY A 150 -10.04 -7.38 -20.01
C GLY A 150 -10.03 -8.36 -18.83
N TYR A 151 -11.19 -8.66 -18.22
CA TYR A 151 -11.25 -9.58 -17.07
C TYR A 151 -10.60 -10.96 -17.31
N ARG A 152 -10.66 -11.48 -18.55
CA ARG A 152 -9.98 -12.73 -18.95
C ARG A 152 -8.48 -12.55 -19.23
N PHE A 153 -8.06 -11.37 -19.68
CA PHE A 153 -6.65 -11.06 -19.95
C PHE A 153 -5.85 -10.91 -18.65
N LEU A 154 -6.46 -10.36 -17.59
CA LEU A 154 -5.81 -10.14 -16.30
C LEU A 154 -5.27 -11.44 -15.66
N SER A 155 -6.03 -12.53 -15.69
CA SER A 155 -5.59 -13.79 -15.07
C SER A 155 -4.41 -14.42 -15.81
N ILE A 156 -4.33 -14.26 -17.13
CA ILE A 156 -3.25 -14.81 -17.96
C ILE A 156 -1.99 -13.96 -17.82
N THR A 157 -2.11 -12.63 -17.92
CA THR A 157 -0.97 -11.72 -17.74
C THR A 157 -0.42 -11.82 -16.33
N ALA A 158 -1.26 -11.99 -15.30
CA ALA A 158 -0.83 -12.10 -13.92
C ALA A 158 0.06 -13.32 -13.63
N ASN A 159 -0.26 -14.47 -14.24
CA ASN A 159 0.46 -15.73 -14.04
C ASN A 159 1.80 -15.78 -14.77
N ILE A 160 1.97 -15.00 -15.83
CA ILE A 160 3.20 -14.97 -16.64
C ILE A 160 4.12 -13.82 -16.21
N SER A 161 3.54 -12.64 -15.95
CA SER A 161 4.29 -11.42 -15.66
C SER A 161 5.14 -11.51 -14.40
N THR A 162 4.62 -12.06 -13.29
CA THR A 162 5.38 -12.14 -12.04
C THR A 162 6.57 -13.10 -12.12
N PRO A 163 6.43 -14.34 -12.62
CA PRO A 163 7.59 -15.22 -12.83
C PRO A 163 8.64 -14.61 -13.77
N LEU A 164 8.22 -13.97 -14.87
CA LEU A 164 9.16 -13.30 -15.77
C LEU A 164 9.88 -12.14 -15.08
N PHE A 165 9.17 -11.31 -14.31
CA PHE A 165 9.78 -10.23 -13.54
C PHE A 165 10.82 -10.75 -12.55
N LEU A 166 10.49 -11.79 -11.77
CA LEU A 166 11.42 -12.42 -10.84
C LEU A 166 12.63 -13.02 -11.56
N PHE A 167 12.43 -13.63 -12.73
CA PHE A 167 13.52 -14.13 -13.56
C PHE A 167 14.44 -12.98 -14.03
N ALA A 168 13.88 -11.91 -14.58
CA ALA A 168 14.66 -10.76 -15.03
C ALA A 168 15.45 -10.11 -13.87
N LEU A 169 14.82 -9.96 -12.70
CA LEU A 169 15.49 -9.44 -11.51
C LEU A 169 16.61 -10.37 -11.03
N GLY A 170 16.37 -11.69 -11.00
CA GLY A 170 17.39 -12.68 -10.66
C GLY A 170 18.57 -12.67 -11.63
N TRP A 171 18.29 -12.55 -12.94
CA TRP A 171 19.32 -12.44 -13.98
C TRP A 171 20.14 -11.15 -13.85
N ALA A 172 19.48 -10.01 -13.61
CA ALA A 172 20.16 -8.74 -13.35
C ALA A 172 21.05 -8.83 -12.11
N THR A 173 20.55 -9.46 -11.05
CA THR A 173 21.31 -9.70 -9.82
C THR A 173 22.53 -10.57 -10.09
N TYR A 174 22.39 -11.66 -10.84
CA TYR A 174 23.51 -12.53 -11.21
C TYR A 174 24.60 -11.77 -11.98
N ASN A 175 24.23 -10.96 -12.97
CA ASN A 175 25.20 -10.19 -13.77
C ASN A 175 25.88 -9.10 -12.94
N LEU A 176 25.15 -8.45 -12.03
CA LEU A 176 25.72 -7.51 -11.07
C LEU A 176 26.77 -8.19 -10.18
N LEU A 177 26.40 -9.30 -9.53
CA LEU A 177 27.26 -10.02 -8.60
C LEU A 177 28.48 -10.65 -9.28
N SER A 178 28.37 -10.99 -10.57
CA SER A 178 29.47 -11.61 -11.34
C SER A 178 30.48 -10.57 -11.87
N GLY A 179 30.06 -9.30 -11.98
CA GLY A 179 30.84 -8.25 -12.64
C GLY A 179 31.38 -7.16 -11.72
N GLN A 180 31.08 -7.18 -10.42
CA GLN A 180 31.40 -6.10 -9.49
C GLN A 180 32.00 -6.61 -8.18
N ASP A 181 32.89 -5.82 -7.58
CA ASP A 181 33.32 -6.03 -6.19
C ASP A 181 32.24 -5.52 -5.23
N ILE A 182 31.48 -6.46 -4.67
CA ILE A 182 30.40 -6.17 -3.73
C ILE A 182 30.93 -5.57 -2.43
N GLY A 183 32.16 -5.90 -2.04
CA GLY A 183 32.80 -5.31 -0.86
C GLY A 183 32.94 -3.80 -1.02
N THR A 184 33.39 -3.35 -2.19
CA THR A 184 33.51 -1.93 -2.55
C THR A 184 32.15 -1.24 -2.64
N LEU A 185 31.14 -1.90 -3.22
CA LEU A 185 29.79 -1.32 -3.29
C LEU A 185 29.17 -1.10 -1.90
N ILE A 186 29.42 -2.02 -0.96
CA ILE A 186 28.86 -1.96 0.39
C ILE A 186 29.60 -0.95 1.27
N ASN A 187 30.93 -0.89 1.18
CA ASN A 187 31.75 -0.16 2.17
C ASN A 187 32.33 1.16 1.65
N ASP A 188 32.57 1.29 0.34
CA ASP A 188 33.43 2.35 -0.21
C ASP A 188 32.74 3.20 -1.29
N THR A 189 31.50 2.89 -1.67
CA THR A 189 30.79 3.59 -2.74
C THR A 189 29.85 4.66 -2.19
N GLU A 190 30.18 5.92 -2.49
CA GLU A 190 29.32 7.07 -2.21
C GLU A 190 28.12 7.15 -3.17
N PRO A 191 26.95 7.65 -2.73
CA PRO A 191 25.80 7.89 -3.61
C PRO A 191 26.14 8.88 -4.72
N ALA A 192 25.51 8.71 -5.90
CA ALA A 192 25.72 9.58 -7.05
C ALA A 192 24.66 10.69 -7.23
N GLY A 193 23.52 10.54 -6.56
CA GLY A 193 22.40 11.46 -6.62
C GLY A 193 22.39 12.51 -5.53
N PRO A 194 21.34 13.36 -5.51
CA PRO A 194 21.07 14.25 -4.40
C PRO A 194 20.97 13.46 -3.09
N LEU A 195 21.67 13.95 -2.06
CA LEU A 195 21.68 13.30 -0.74
C LEU A 195 20.27 13.31 -0.14
N MET A 196 19.86 12.16 0.38
CA MET A 196 18.59 11.97 1.07
C MET A 196 18.81 11.95 2.58
N THR A 197 17.88 12.52 3.36
CA THR A 197 17.93 12.39 4.81
C THR A 197 17.48 10.99 5.24
N MET A 198 18.01 10.48 6.36
CA MET A 198 17.55 9.22 6.94
C MET A 198 16.04 9.23 7.28
N PRO A 199 15.48 10.28 7.91
CA PRO A 199 14.03 10.38 8.12
C PRO A 199 13.16 10.30 6.87
N ALA A 200 13.54 11.02 5.81
CA ALA A 200 12.83 10.99 4.53
C ALA A 200 12.89 9.58 3.93
N ALA A 201 14.07 8.94 3.95
CA ALA A 201 14.26 7.59 3.46
C ALA A 201 13.41 6.54 4.22
N ILE A 202 13.37 6.60 5.56
CA ILE A 202 12.55 5.69 6.37
C ILE A 202 11.05 5.91 6.07
N THR A 203 10.63 7.17 5.96
CA THR A 203 9.24 7.54 5.63
C THR A 203 8.87 7.08 4.22
N MET A 204 9.80 7.18 3.27
CA MET A 204 9.66 6.74 1.89
C MET A 204 9.48 5.22 1.80
N VAL A 205 10.29 4.45 2.54
CA VAL A 205 10.15 2.99 2.62
C VAL A 205 8.77 2.62 3.17
N ALA A 206 8.35 3.23 4.29
CA ALA A 206 7.03 3.01 4.84
C ALA A 206 5.93 3.38 3.81
N GLY A 207 6.04 4.52 3.15
CA GLY A 207 5.08 4.98 2.15
C GLY A 207 4.98 4.09 0.91
N GLY A 208 6.09 3.48 0.49
CA GLY A 208 6.16 2.53 -0.63
C GLY A 208 5.20 1.36 -0.49
N PHE A 209 4.95 0.91 0.73
CA PHE A 209 4.16 -0.30 0.98
C PHE A 209 3.00 -0.10 1.99
N ILE A 210 2.76 1.12 2.47
CA ILE A 210 1.78 1.36 3.53
C ILE A 210 0.35 0.94 3.16
N ILE A 211 -0.04 1.06 1.89
CA ILE A 211 -1.37 0.62 1.43
C ILE A 211 -1.52 -0.89 1.61
N ALA A 212 -0.52 -1.66 1.18
CA ALA A 212 -0.54 -3.12 1.34
C ALA A 212 -0.41 -3.53 2.83
N ALA A 213 0.23 -2.71 3.66
CA ALA A 213 0.23 -2.92 5.11
C ALA A 213 -1.18 -2.70 5.70
N VAL A 214 -1.87 -1.62 5.34
CA VAL A 214 -3.22 -1.31 5.83
C VAL A 214 -4.29 -2.27 5.27
N THR A 215 -4.10 -2.81 4.07
CA THR A 215 -5.00 -3.82 3.47
C THR A 215 -4.63 -5.27 3.83
N THR A 216 -3.62 -5.49 4.68
CA THR A 216 -3.31 -6.83 5.24
C THR A 216 -4.55 -7.58 5.76
N PRO A 217 -5.54 -6.93 6.41
CA PRO A 217 -6.84 -7.53 6.75
C PRO A 217 -7.53 -8.32 5.64
N ASP A 218 -7.44 -7.88 4.39
CA ASP A 218 -8.19 -8.49 3.28
C ASP A 218 -7.68 -9.90 2.94
N ILE A 219 -6.41 -10.17 3.25
CA ILE A 219 -5.80 -11.50 3.10
C ILE A 219 -5.73 -12.25 4.44
N SER A 220 -5.44 -11.56 5.55
CA SER A 220 -5.23 -12.19 6.85
C SER A 220 -6.54 -12.72 7.47
N ARG A 221 -7.69 -12.18 7.06
CA ARG A 221 -9.02 -12.72 7.45
C ARG A 221 -9.23 -14.20 7.07
N PHE A 222 -8.48 -14.69 6.08
CA PHE A 222 -8.50 -16.10 5.67
C PHE A 222 -7.51 -16.98 6.47
N MET A 223 -6.67 -16.41 7.33
CA MET A 223 -5.69 -17.20 8.09
C MET A 223 -6.32 -17.85 9.32
N LYS A 224 -5.72 -18.95 9.80
CA LYS A 224 -6.25 -19.74 10.92
C LYS A 224 -5.93 -19.15 12.29
N ALA A 225 -4.76 -18.54 12.49
CA ALA A 225 -4.36 -17.98 13.77
C ALA A 225 -3.68 -16.60 13.66
N PRO A 226 -3.92 -15.66 14.60
CA PRO A 226 -3.24 -14.36 14.62
C PRO A 226 -1.71 -14.43 14.70
N LYS A 227 -1.16 -15.47 15.33
CA LYS A 227 0.29 -15.71 15.36
C LYS A 227 0.87 -16.00 13.97
N ASP A 228 0.09 -16.63 13.10
CA ASP A 228 0.52 -16.96 11.75
C ASP A 228 0.57 -15.69 10.89
N VAL A 229 -0.29 -14.70 11.19
CA VAL A 229 -0.25 -13.38 10.55
C VAL A 229 1.08 -12.70 10.80
N PHE A 230 1.62 -12.76 12.03
CA PHE A 230 2.92 -12.16 12.36
C PHE A 230 4.03 -12.72 11.45
N TRP A 231 4.11 -14.06 11.33
CA TRP A 231 5.11 -14.71 10.50
C TRP A 231 4.86 -14.48 9.01
N MET A 232 3.60 -14.43 8.58
CA MET A 232 3.24 -14.16 7.19
C MET A 232 3.69 -12.76 6.78
N THR A 233 3.45 -11.74 7.62
CA THR A 233 3.88 -10.38 7.32
C THR A 233 5.39 -10.24 7.44
N LEU A 234 6.02 -10.83 8.46
CA LEU A 234 7.48 -10.73 8.68
C LEU A 234 8.28 -11.37 7.53
N ILE A 235 7.95 -12.62 7.17
CA ILE A 235 8.63 -13.34 6.08
C ILE A 235 8.31 -12.67 4.74
N GLY A 236 7.06 -12.24 4.54
CA GLY A 236 6.63 -11.47 3.39
C GLY A 236 7.49 -10.23 3.19
N THR A 237 7.52 -9.33 4.17
CA THR A 237 8.30 -8.09 4.17
C THR A 237 9.81 -8.36 3.96
N PHE A 238 10.36 -9.40 4.56
CA PHE A 238 11.77 -9.73 4.36
C PHE A 238 12.10 -10.07 2.90
N PHE A 239 11.40 -11.04 2.29
CA PHE A 239 11.71 -11.48 0.94
C PHE A 239 11.19 -10.54 -0.14
N GLY A 240 10.01 -9.99 0.08
CA GLY A 240 9.32 -9.18 -0.91
C GLY A 240 9.75 -7.72 -0.90
N GLU A 241 10.14 -7.20 0.27
CA GLU A 241 10.52 -5.79 0.42
C GLU A 241 12.03 -5.67 0.66
N LEU A 242 12.58 -6.17 1.78
CA LEU A 242 14.00 -5.95 2.12
C LEU A 242 14.94 -6.52 1.05
N LEU A 243 14.76 -7.77 0.63
CA LEU A 243 15.65 -8.42 -0.34
C LEU A 243 15.64 -7.70 -1.71
N VAL A 244 14.45 -7.49 -2.29
CA VAL A 244 14.28 -6.83 -3.59
C VAL A 244 14.82 -5.40 -3.53
N ASN A 245 14.57 -4.69 -2.43
CA ASN A 245 15.03 -3.32 -2.22
C ASN A 245 16.56 -3.25 -2.18
N MET A 246 17.22 -4.12 -1.40
CA MET A 246 18.67 -4.12 -1.26
C MET A 246 19.40 -4.52 -2.55
N ILE A 247 18.81 -5.42 -3.34
CA ILE A 247 19.32 -5.72 -4.69
C ILE A 247 19.30 -4.46 -5.55
N ALA A 248 18.19 -3.71 -5.56
CA ALA A 248 18.07 -2.48 -6.33
C ALA A 248 19.00 -1.35 -5.83
N VAL A 249 19.23 -1.27 -4.52
CA VAL A 249 20.24 -0.37 -3.92
C VAL A 249 21.63 -0.65 -4.50
N LEU A 250 22.05 -1.91 -4.54
CA LEU A 250 23.34 -2.30 -5.11
C LEU A 250 23.42 -2.00 -6.62
N MET A 251 22.34 -2.22 -7.36
CA MET A 251 22.26 -1.87 -8.78
C MET A 251 22.47 -0.36 -8.99
N ALA A 252 21.80 0.48 -8.19
CA ALA A 252 21.92 1.93 -8.29
C ALA A 252 23.29 2.46 -7.87
N LEU A 253 23.90 1.89 -6.83
CA LEU A 253 25.27 2.23 -6.42
C LEU A 253 26.29 1.84 -7.50
N SER A 254 26.12 0.68 -8.13
CA SER A 254 27.03 0.21 -9.18
C SER A 254 26.92 1.02 -10.46
N LEU A 255 25.70 1.25 -10.96
CA LEU A 255 25.45 1.89 -12.24
C LEU A 255 25.22 3.40 -12.13
N ARG A 256 25.31 3.95 -10.91
CA ARG A 256 25.21 5.39 -10.62
C ARG A 256 23.93 6.03 -11.18
N THR A 257 22.79 5.33 -11.10
CA THR A 257 21.48 5.83 -11.57
C THR A 257 20.33 5.25 -10.76
N SER A 258 19.26 6.02 -10.55
CA SER A 258 18.00 5.55 -9.96
C SER A 258 17.00 5.03 -11.00
N GLN A 259 17.32 5.14 -12.29
CA GLN A 259 16.40 4.82 -13.37
C GLN A 259 16.36 3.32 -13.64
N VAL A 260 15.28 2.66 -13.22
CA VAL A 260 15.15 1.19 -13.27
C VAL A 260 15.28 0.65 -14.70
N PHE A 261 14.79 1.37 -15.73
CA PHE A 261 14.99 0.94 -17.11
C PHE A 261 16.48 0.84 -17.47
N ASP A 262 17.28 1.84 -17.09
CA ASP A 262 18.71 1.92 -17.41
C ASP A 262 19.48 0.84 -16.63
N LEU A 263 19.10 0.60 -15.37
CA LEU A 263 19.64 -0.51 -14.56
C LEU A 263 19.42 -1.86 -15.25
N MET A 264 18.19 -2.13 -15.67
CA MET A 264 17.86 -3.39 -16.34
C MET A 264 18.51 -3.49 -17.71
N MET A 265 18.57 -2.39 -18.46
CA MET A 265 19.19 -2.36 -19.78
C MET A 265 20.69 -2.67 -19.71
N ALA A 266 21.41 -2.09 -18.74
CA ALA A 266 22.82 -2.36 -18.53
C ALA A 266 23.10 -3.79 -18.04
N LEU A 267 22.26 -4.33 -17.15
CA LEU A 267 22.49 -5.63 -16.54
C LEU A 267 21.95 -6.80 -17.35
N THR A 268 20.90 -6.61 -18.15
CA THR A 268 20.18 -7.72 -18.81
C THR A 268 19.87 -7.46 -20.28
N GLY A 269 20.29 -6.30 -20.81
CA GLY A 269 19.94 -5.88 -22.16
C GLY A 269 18.45 -5.58 -22.33
N LEU A 270 18.06 -5.43 -23.59
CA LEU A 270 16.69 -5.02 -23.95
C LEU A 270 15.66 -6.06 -23.53
N LEU A 271 16.03 -7.35 -23.50
CA LEU A 271 15.13 -8.43 -23.12
C LEU A 271 14.66 -8.27 -21.67
N GLY A 272 15.59 -8.17 -20.71
CA GLY A 272 15.21 -8.03 -19.30
C GLY A 272 14.58 -6.67 -19.00
N ALA A 273 15.03 -5.59 -19.64
CA ALA A 273 14.37 -4.28 -19.54
C ALA A 273 12.91 -4.32 -20.03
N SER A 274 12.65 -5.00 -21.16
CA SER A 274 11.30 -5.17 -21.71
C SER A 274 10.41 -6.02 -20.81
N ILE A 275 10.96 -7.04 -20.15
CA ILE A 275 10.21 -7.86 -19.18
C ILE A 275 9.74 -7.01 -17.99
N VAL A 276 10.61 -6.15 -17.46
CA VAL A 276 10.26 -5.25 -16.35
C VAL A 276 9.20 -4.25 -16.80
N ILE A 277 9.34 -3.64 -17.98
CA ILE A 277 8.30 -2.80 -18.57
C ILE A 277 6.97 -3.56 -18.69
N PHE A 278 6.98 -4.74 -19.30
CA PHE A 278 5.77 -5.56 -19.48
C PHE A 278 5.09 -5.88 -18.15
N SER A 279 5.87 -6.08 -17.08
CA SER A 279 5.32 -6.39 -15.77
C SER A 279 4.52 -5.25 -15.11
N THR A 280 4.76 -4.00 -15.54
CA THR A 280 4.01 -2.83 -15.05
C THR A 280 2.56 -2.85 -15.50
N ILE A 281 2.25 -3.45 -16.65
CA ILE A 281 0.89 -3.53 -17.20
C ILE A 281 -0.03 -4.24 -16.21
N LYS A 282 0.43 -5.38 -15.66
CA LYS A 282 -0.30 -6.16 -14.66
C LYS A 282 -0.57 -5.32 -13.40
N MET A 283 0.45 -4.68 -12.86
CA MET A 283 0.33 -3.91 -11.62
C MET A 283 -0.55 -2.67 -11.80
N ASN A 284 -0.44 -1.99 -12.94
CA ASN A 284 -1.30 -0.86 -13.27
C ASN A 284 -2.76 -1.26 -13.44
N ASP A 285 -3.03 -2.42 -14.04
CA ASP A 285 -4.39 -2.95 -14.13
C ASP A 285 -4.98 -3.18 -12.74
N ILE A 286 -4.23 -3.81 -11.83
CA ILE A 286 -4.65 -4.04 -10.44
C ILE A 286 -4.89 -2.71 -9.70
N ASN A 287 -3.99 -1.74 -9.85
CA ASN A 287 -4.11 -0.41 -9.23
C ASN A 287 -5.38 0.30 -9.70
N LEU A 288 -5.60 0.36 -11.02
CA LEU A 288 -6.73 1.05 -11.61
C LEU A 288 -8.06 0.35 -11.29
N TYR A 289 -8.08 -0.98 -11.37
CA TYR A 289 -9.21 -1.79 -10.97
C TYR A 289 -9.59 -1.55 -9.51
N SER A 290 -8.63 -1.68 -8.60
CA SER A 290 -8.86 -1.57 -7.16
C SER A 290 -9.22 -0.14 -6.75
N SER A 291 -8.61 0.86 -7.40
CA SER A 291 -8.99 2.26 -7.25
C SER A 291 -10.44 2.50 -7.67
N SER A 292 -10.89 1.95 -8.81
CA SER A 292 -12.28 2.09 -9.25
C SER A 292 -13.30 1.48 -8.30
N LEU A 293 -12.97 0.34 -7.68
CA LEU A 293 -13.81 -0.30 -6.66
C LEU A 293 -13.86 0.53 -5.37
N GLY A 294 -12.73 1.05 -4.92
CA GLY A 294 -12.66 1.91 -3.74
C GLY A 294 -13.42 3.22 -3.92
N PHE A 295 -13.27 3.88 -5.08
CA PHE A 295 -14.05 5.08 -5.42
C PHE A 295 -15.54 4.79 -5.55
N SER A 296 -15.93 3.67 -6.17
CA SER A 296 -17.34 3.26 -6.24
C SER A 296 -17.94 3.11 -4.85
N THR A 297 -17.20 2.52 -3.91
CA THR A 297 -17.63 2.33 -2.53
C THR A 297 -17.75 3.65 -1.79
N LEU A 298 -16.75 4.54 -1.94
CA LEU A 298 -16.75 5.88 -1.36
C LEU A 298 -17.95 6.71 -1.85
N LEU A 299 -18.13 6.80 -3.17
CA LEU A 299 -19.19 7.62 -3.77
C LEU A 299 -20.58 7.08 -3.43
N ASN A 300 -20.73 5.75 -3.34
CA ASN A 300 -21.97 5.16 -2.85
C ASN A 300 -22.24 5.57 -1.40
N ALA A 301 -21.24 5.47 -0.51
CA ALA A 301 -21.42 5.86 0.89
C ALA A 301 -21.76 7.36 1.09
N ILE A 302 -21.20 8.25 0.26
CA ILE A 302 -21.43 9.71 0.36
C ILE A 302 -22.76 10.12 -0.28
N PHE A 303 -23.03 9.65 -1.50
CA PHE A 303 -24.16 10.12 -2.31
C PHE A 303 -25.37 9.17 -2.27
N ASN A 304 -25.24 8.03 -1.59
CA ASN A 304 -26.23 6.96 -1.56
C ASN A 304 -26.67 6.54 -2.98
N LYS A 305 -25.71 6.50 -3.91
CA LYS A 305 -25.93 6.25 -5.34
C LYS A 305 -24.89 5.25 -5.85
N ARG A 306 -25.35 4.20 -6.56
CA ARG A 306 -24.47 3.25 -7.24
C ARG A 306 -23.93 3.90 -8.52
N PHE A 307 -22.61 3.97 -8.64
CA PHE A 307 -21.93 4.45 -9.83
C PHE A 307 -21.47 3.26 -10.66
N ASP A 308 -21.57 3.39 -11.99
CA ASP A 308 -21.05 2.36 -12.88
C ASP A 308 -19.53 2.28 -12.77
N ARG A 309 -19.02 1.07 -12.50
CA ARG A 309 -17.57 0.88 -12.31
C ARG A 309 -16.78 1.19 -13.57
N ARG A 310 -17.28 0.83 -14.76
CA ARG A 310 -16.54 1.06 -16.01
C ARG A 310 -16.38 2.55 -16.25
N TYR A 311 -17.42 3.33 -15.99
CA TYR A 311 -17.36 4.79 -16.01
C TYR A 311 -16.30 5.31 -15.03
N LEU A 312 -16.29 4.84 -13.78
CA LEU A 312 -15.29 5.25 -12.79
C LEU A 312 -13.87 4.86 -13.19
N THR A 313 -13.67 3.66 -13.74
CA THR A 313 -12.37 3.21 -14.26
C THR A 313 -11.85 4.16 -15.35
N TRP A 314 -12.70 4.60 -16.28
CA TRP A 314 -12.32 5.60 -17.28
C TRP A 314 -11.93 6.94 -16.64
N VAL A 315 -12.73 7.45 -15.72
CA VAL A 315 -12.46 8.72 -15.03
C VAL A 315 -11.11 8.66 -14.30
N ILE A 316 -10.88 7.62 -13.49
CA ILE A 316 -9.64 7.44 -12.73
C ILE A 316 -8.46 7.21 -13.67
N GLY A 317 -8.65 6.43 -14.75
CA GLY A 317 -7.62 6.18 -15.76
C GLY A 317 -7.19 7.46 -16.46
N ILE A 318 -8.13 8.35 -16.79
CA ILE A 318 -7.84 9.68 -17.35
C ILE A 318 -7.05 10.53 -16.34
N PHE A 319 -7.50 10.65 -15.08
CA PHE A 319 -6.79 11.45 -14.07
C PHE A 319 -5.39 10.91 -13.78
N GLY A 320 -5.23 9.60 -13.66
CA GLY A 320 -3.93 8.97 -13.47
C GLY A 320 -3.01 9.11 -14.69
N THR A 321 -3.56 9.06 -15.90
CA THR A 321 -2.80 9.32 -17.14
C THR A 321 -2.36 10.78 -17.23
N ILE A 322 -3.23 11.72 -16.85
CA ILE A 322 -2.86 13.14 -16.76
C ILE A 322 -1.75 13.33 -15.72
N ALA A 323 -1.86 12.70 -14.54
CA ALA A 323 -0.81 12.77 -13.52
C ALA A 323 0.53 12.20 -14.04
N SER A 324 0.49 11.10 -14.80
CA SER A 324 1.65 10.55 -15.51
C SER A 324 2.26 11.57 -16.48
N MET A 325 1.45 12.23 -17.30
CA MET A 325 1.89 13.25 -18.26
C MET A 325 2.47 14.50 -17.57
N LEU A 326 1.97 14.83 -16.37
CA LEU A 326 2.44 15.96 -15.56
C LEU A 326 3.71 15.65 -14.74
N GLY A 327 4.31 14.45 -14.89
CA GLY A 327 5.56 14.11 -14.22
C GLY A 327 5.39 13.66 -12.76
N ILE A 328 4.32 12.91 -12.44
CA ILE A 328 4.20 12.29 -11.11
C ILE A 328 5.37 11.33 -10.81
N LEU A 329 5.98 10.71 -11.85
CA LEU A 329 7.18 9.90 -11.72
C LEU A 329 8.38 10.74 -11.22
N ASP A 330 8.53 11.97 -11.69
CA ASP A 330 9.62 12.86 -11.26
C ASP A 330 9.47 13.25 -9.78
N ASN A 331 8.24 13.19 -9.25
CA ASN A 331 7.91 13.45 -7.86
C ASN A 331 7.76 12.15 -7.03
N PHE A 332 8.35 11.04 -7.48
CA PHE A 332 8.19 9.73 -6.85
C PHE A 332 8.54 9.72 -5.36
N ILE A 333 9.67 10.31 -4.96
CA ILE A 333 10.09 10.39 -3.54
C ILE A 333 9.04 11.14 -2.71
N GLY A 334 8.61 12.32 -3.19
CA GLY A 334 7.59 13.11 -2.51
C GLY A 334 6.25 12.37 -2.40
N PHE A 335 5.82 11.70 -3.47
CA PHE A 335 4.63 10.85 -3.47
C PHE A 335 4.70 9.78 -2.38
N LEU A 336 5.83 9.08 -2.25
CA LEU A 336 6.02 8.07 -1.21
C LEU A 336 6.02 8.68 0.19
N ILE A 337 6.68 9.82 0.41
CA ILE A 337 6.67 10.50 1.71
C ILE A 337 5.24 10.89 2.10
N TYR A 338 4.44 11.43 1.17
CA TYR A 338 3.04 11.75 1.42
C TYR A 338 2.21 10.52 1.79
N LEU A 339 2.38 9.39 1.09
CA LEU A 339 1.70 8.15 1.47
C LEU A 339 2.13 7.67 2.87
N GLY A 340 3.44 7.75 3.14
CA GLY A 340 4.05 7.42 4.42
C GLY A 340 3.55 8.32 5.57
N ILE A 341 2.97 9.48 5.30
CA ILE A 341 2.41 10.39 6.31
C ILE A 341 0.88 10.24 6.41
N ALA A 342 0.20 10.18 5.27
CA ALA A 342 -1.26 10.31 5.22
C ALA A 342 -2.00 9.05 5.70
N ILE A 343 -1.40 7.87 5.48
CA ILE A 343 -2.06 6.57 5.67
C ILE A 343 -1.80 5.94 7.05
N PRO A 344 -0.58 5.96 7.64
CA PRO A 344 -0.35 5.31 8.93
C PRO A 344 -1.28 5.71 10.08
N PRO A 345 -1.73 6.98 10.22
CA PRO A 345 -2.67 7.35 11.29
C PRO A 345 -3.93 6.48 11.33
N VAL A 346 -4.42 6.01 10.17
CA VAL A 346 -5.56 5.09 10.09
C VAL A 346 -5.29 3.82 10.90
N ALA A 347 -4.12 3.22 10.72
CA ALA A 347 -3.72 2.04 11.45
C ALA A 347 -3.56 2.32 12.94
N GLY A 348 -2.94 3.44 13.31
CA GLY A 348 -2.78 3.87 14.70
C GLY A 348 -4.11 3.97 15.43
N ILE A 349 -5.09 4.64 14.82
CA ILE A 349 -6.45 4.79 15.36
C ILE A 349 -7.12 3.43 15.51
N MET A 350 -7.12 2.61 14.46
CA MET A 350 -7.77 1.29 14.48
C MET A 350 -7.17 0.35 15.54
N VAL A 351 -5.84 0.32 15.66
CA VAL A 351 -5.15 -0.50 16.66
C VAL A 351 -5.52 -0.06 18.08
N VAL A 352 -5.53 1.24 18.34
CA VAL A 352 -5.94 1.79 19.64
C VAL A 352 -7.40 1.47 19.95
N ASP A 353 -8.30 1.70 19.00
CA ASP A 353 -9.73 1.47 19.19
C ASP A 353 -10.01 -0.01 19.50
N TYR A 354 -9.42 -0.92 18.73
CA TYR A 354 -9.70 -2.35 18.81
C TYR A 354 -8.99 -3.06 19.98
N TYR A 355 -7.72 -2.73 20.26
CA TYR A 355 -6.92 -3.43 21.28
C TYR A 355 -6.86 -2.73 22.63
N ILE A 356 -6.88 -1.40 22.66
CA ILE A 356 -6.70 -0.62 23.90
C ILE A 356 -8.06 -0.21 24.45
N LEU A 357 -8.82 0.59 23.70
CA LEU A 357 -10.14 1.08 24.12
C LEU A 357 -11.20 -0.02 24.10
N LYS A 358 -11.10 -0.98 23.18
CA LYS A 358 -11.98 -2.15 23.05
C LYS A 358 -13.47 -1.79 22.98
N ARG A 359 -13.82 -0.65 22.38
CA ARG A 359 -15.18 -0.06 22.41
C ARG A 359 -16.26 -1.04 21.96
N ASP A 360 -16.04 -1.73 20.83
CA ASP A 360 -17.01 -2.68 20.27
C ASP A 360 -16.73 -4.15 20.64
N ARG A 361 -15.81 -4.43 21.59
CA ARG A 361 -15.31 -5.80 21.84
C ARG A 361 -16.42 -6.79 22.20
N LYS A 362 -17.37 -6.38 23.05
CA LYS A 362 -18.48 -7.24 23.51
C LYS A 362 -19.38 -7.67 22.35
N GLU A 363 -19.75 -6.73 21.48
CA GLU A 363 -20.59 -6.99 20.32
C GLU A 363 -19.84 -7.83 19.26
N LEU A 364 -18.57 -7.52 19.02
CA LEU A 364 -17.71 -8.30 18.13
C LEU A 364 -17.54 -9.75 18.60
N ASP A 365 -17.30 -9.99 19.89
CA ASP A 365 -17.15 -11.34 20.44
C ASP A 365 -18.46 -12.14 20.34
N THR A 366 -19.61 -11.51 20.63
CA THR A 366 -20.94 -12.14 20.55
C THR A 366 -21.30 -12.54 19.11
N THR A 367 -21.15 -11.60 18.17
CA THR A 367 -21.52 -11.81 16.76
C THR A 367 -20.55 -12.76 16.05
N ARG A 368 -19.26 -12.74 16.43
CA ARG A 368 -18.26 -13.70 15.95
C ARG A 368 -18.62 -15.14 16.34
N ALA A 369 -19.09 -15.38 17.57
CA ALA A 369 -19.51 -16.71 18.01
C ALA A 369 -20.69 -17.26 17.18
N GLN A 370 -21.51 -16.35 16.64
CA GLN A 370 -22.66 -16.67 15.77
C GLN A 370 -22.29 -16.70 14.27
N GLY A 371 -21.08 -16.26 13.90
CA GLY A 371 -20.64 -16.16 12.50
C GLY A 371 -21.29 -15.02 11.70
N ILE A 372 -21.94 -14.05 12.36
CA ILE A 372 -22.61 -12.92 11.72
C ILE A 372 -21.89 -11.59 11.97
N LEU A 373 -22.19 -10.56 11.19
CA LEU A 373 -21.70 -9.21 11.45
C LEU A 373 -22.53 -8.52 12.54
N PRO A 374 -21.95 -7.61 13.34
CA PRO A 374 -22.72 -6.73 14.22
C PRO A 374 -23.81 -5.98 13.45
N PRO A 375 -25.08 -5.96 13.92
CA PRO A 375 -26.20 -5.38 13.18
C PRO A 375 -26.12 -3.85 13.03
N SER A 376 -25.38 -3.19 13.92
CA SER A 376 -25.17 -1.75 13.90
C SER A 376 -23.69 -1.39 13.98
N CYS A 377 -23.37 -0.20 13.46
CA CYS A 377 -22.09 0.46 13.66
C CYS A 377 -22.30 1.96 13.75
N GLU A 378 -21.28 2.70 14.20
CA GLU A 378 -21.33 4.16 14.17
C GLU A 378 -21.50 4.65 12.73
N ALA A 379 -22.28 5.72 12.53
CA ALA A 379 -22.35 6.39 11.25
C ALA A 379 -20.96 6.92 10.87
N TYR A 380 -20.33 7.62 11.82
CA TYR A 380 -18.94 8.04 11.82
C TYR A 380 -18.55 8.46 13.24
N ASN A 381 -17.25 8.44 13.51
CA ASN A 381 -16.68 9.04 14.71
C ASN A 381 -16.02 10.39 14.34
N PRO A 382 -16.54 11.54 14.81
CA PRO A 382 -15.95 12.85 14.49
C PRO A 382 -14.53 13.02 15.08
N ILE A 383 -14.25 12.43 16.24
CA ILE A 383 -12.91 12.50 16.86
C ILE A 383 -11.89 11.82 15.97
N THR A 384 -12.24 10.65 15.41
CA THR A 384 -11.39 9.92 14.46
C THR A 384 -10.99 10.77 13.26
N LEU A 385 -11.95 11.46 12.63
CA LEU A 385 -11.68 12.26 11.44
C LEU A 385 -10.80 13.47 11.76
N ILE A 386 -11.05 14.14 12.89
CA ILE A 386 -10.23 15.27 13.35
C ILE A 386 -8.82 14.80 13.70
N VAL A 387 -8.69 13.70 14.45
CA VAL A 387 -7.37 13.15 14.83
C VAL A 387 -6.59 12.69 13.62
N TRP A 388 -7.25 12.06 12.64
CA TRP A 388 -6.60 11.69 11.39
C TRP A 388 -6.03 12.91 10.68
N LEU A 389 -6.82 13.98 10.52
CA LEU A 389 -6.35 15.23 9.92
C LEU A 389 -5.17 15.84 10.69
N ILE A 390 -5.27 15.93 12.02
CA ILE A 390 -4.19 16.44 12.88
C ILE A 390 -2.91 15.61 12.70
N ALA A 391 -3.03 14.28 12.67
CA ALA A 391 -1.90 13.39 12.51
C ALA A 391 -1.19 13.57 11.16
N VAL A 392 -1.95 13.79 10.08
CA VAL A 392 -1.40 14.14 8.76
C VAL A 392 -0.70 15.50 8.80
N ILE A 393 -1.30 16.51 9.42
CA ILE A 393 -0.70 17.84 9.56
C ILE A 393 0.61 17.77 10.36
N VAL A 394 0.65 16.99 11.45
CA VAL A 394 1.88 16.79 12.24
C VAL A 394 2.95 16.07 11.44
N GLY A 395 2.60 14.98 10.74
CA GLY A 395 3.56 14.28 9.89
C GLY A 395 4.11 15.15 8.76
N TRP A 396 3.25 15.88 8.06
CA TRP A 396 3.67 16.82 7.02
C TRP A 396 4.51 17.96 7.59
N GLY A 397 4.07 18.56 8.69
CA GLY A 397 4.76 19.64 9.38
C GLY A 397 6.14 19.24 9.89
N THR A 398 6.36 17.96 10.18
CA THR A 398 7.65 17.42 10.65
C THR A 398 8.49 16.81 9.52
N SER A 399 8.05 16.92 8.27
CA SER A 399 8.79 16.44 7.10
C SER A 399 9.50 17.59 6.38
N GLU A 400 10.54 17.27 5.60
CA GLU A 400 11.18 18.20 4.68
C GLU A 400 10.22 18.82 3.65
N LEU A 401 9.09 18.15 3.33
CA LEU A 401 8.03 18.71 2.47
C LEU A 401 7.14 19.73 3.18
N GLY A 402 7.34 19.89 4.49
CA GLY A 402 6.59 20.77 5.37
C GLY A 402 7.06 22.23 5.33
N PRO A 403 6.41 23.11 6.11
CA PRO A 403 6.70 24.55 6.12
C PRO A 403 8.08 24.89 6.68
N PHE A 404 8.73 23.96 7.41
CA PHE A 404 10.04 24.16 8.01
C PHE A 404 11.20 23.63 7.16
N ASN A 405 10.91 22.98 6.03
CA ASN A 405 11.91 22.41 5.11
C ASN A 405 13.00 21.57 5.83
N ALA A 406 12.60 20.82 6.85
CA ALA A 406 13.47 20.00 7.69
C ALA A 406 12.70 18.82 8.26
N ASP A 407 13.38 17.67 8.40
CA ASP A 407 12.81 16.51 9.07
C ASP A 407 13.03 16.55 10.59
N TYR A 408 11.93 16.45 11.33
CA TYR A 408 11.93 16.36 12.79
C TYR A 408 11.47 14.97 13.23
N GLY A 409 12.41 14.08 13.56
CA GLY A 409 12.10 12.67 13.79
C GLY A 409 11.76 11.96 12.48
N ILE A 410 10.94 10.90 12.52
CA ILE A 410 10.51 10.17 11.32
C ILE A 410 9.05 10.56 11.01
N PRO A 411 8.77 11.33 9.94
CA PRO A 411 7.41 11.80 9.63
C PRO A 411 6.32 10.72 9.62
N ALA A 412 6.63 9.55 9.05
CA ALA A 412 5.70 8.40 9.07
C ALA A 412 5.37 7.94 10.50
N LEU A 413 6.38 7.88 11.38
CA LEU A 413 6.18 7.50 12.76
C LEU A 413 5.45 8.58 13.55
N ASN A 414 5.78 9.86 13.32
CA ASN A 414 5.11 10.99 13.95
C ASN A 414 3.61 10.95 13.66
N SER A 415 3.24 10.81 12.38
CA SER A 415 1.83 10.70 11.98
C SER A 415 1.14 9.48 12.61
N LEU A 416 1.75 8.29 12.56
CA LEU A 416 1.22 7.06 13.16
C LEU A 416 0.97 7.22 14.67
N VAL A 417 1.97 7.71 15.39
CA VAL A 417 1.95 7.87 16.85
C VAL A 417 0.99 8.97 17.26
N THR A 418 0.94 10.09 16.55
CA THR A 418 -0.06 11.14 16.77
C THR A 418 -1.46 10.58 16.58
N GLY A 419 -1.72 9.83 15.50
CA GLY A 419 -3.02 9.20 15.26
C GLY A 419 -3.43 8.26 16.40
N ALA A 420 -2.51 7.42 16.89
CA ALA A 420 -2.77 6.52 18.00
C ALA A 420 -3.01 7.26 19.34
N ILE A 421 -2.06 8.09 19.76
CA ILE A 421 -2.10 8.74 21.08
C ILE A 421 -3.20 9.78 21.16
N ALA A 422 -3.35 10.65 20.16
CA ALA A 422 -4.37 11.70 20.19
C ALA A 422 -5.78 11.10 20.20
N TYR A 423 -5.99 9.99 19.46
CA TYR A 423 -7.26 9.27 19.48
C TYR A 423 -7.54 8.64 20.84
N TRP A 424 -6.55 7.94 21.41
CA TRP A 424 -6.67 7.35 22.74
C TRP A 424 -7.02 8.40 23.80
N VAL A 425 -6.28 9.51 23.83
CA VAL A 425 -6.49 10.61 24.78
C VAL A 425 -7.87 11.23 24.61
N ALA A 426 -8.26 11.59 23.38
CA ALA A 426 -9.53 12.25 23.11
C ALA A 426 -10.74 11.36 23.47
N MET A 427 -10.71 10.08 23.08
CA MET A 427 -11.79 9.14 23.40
C MET A 427 -11.86 8.83 24.90
N SER A 428 -10.72 8.63 25.56
CA SER A 428 -10.66 8.37 27.01
C SER A 428 -11.15 9.57 27.82
N TRP A 429 -10.77 10.78 27.42
CA TRP A 429 -11.24 12.00 28.04
C TRP A 429 -12.75 12.18 27.87
N GLN A 430 -13.27 11.93 26.66
CA GLN A 430 -14.71 12.04 26.41
C GLN A 430 -15.53 11.00 27.17
N ALA A 431 -15.02 9.76 27.32
CA ALA A 431 -15.64 8.72 28.13
C ALA A 431 -15.72 9.14 29.60
N LYS A 432 -14.60 9.65 30.15
CA LYS A 432 -14.52 10.17 31.52
C LYS A 432 -15.46 11.36 31.73
N ALA A 433 -15.50 12.30 30.79
CA ALA A 433 -16.36 13.48 30.87
C ALA A 433 -17.87 13.12 30.87
N LYS A 434 -18.24 12.02 30.20
CA LYS A 434 -19.62 11.51 30.16
C LYS A 434 -19.94 10.49 31.26
N GLY A 435 -18.95 10.05 32.04
CA GLY A 435 -19.12 9.02 33.07
C GLY A 435 -19.51 7.64 32.52
N VAL A 436 -19.08 7.29 31.30
CA VAL A 436 -19.36 5.99 30.65
C VAL A 436 -18.09 5.21 30.40
N GLU A 437 -18.18 3.87 30.33
CA GLU A 437 -17.01 3.02 30.03
C GLU A 437 -16.49 3.23 28.60
N ALA A 438 -17.40 3.38 27.63
CA ALA A 438 -17.07 3.65 26.23
C ALA A 438 -18.06 4.64 25.64
N VAL A 439 -17.55 5.64 24.92
CA VAL A 439 -18.40 6.55 24.15
C VAL A 439 -18.76 5.86 22.84
N HIS A 440 -20.03 5.92 22.46
CA HIS A 440 -20.47 5.65 21.10
C HIS A 440 -21.22 6.87 20.54
N PHE A 441 -21.04 7.13 19.26
CA PHE A 441 -21.74 8.15 18.49
C PHE A 441 -22.98 7.56 17.82
N ARG A 442 -23.62 8.33 16.94
CA ARG A 442 -24.86 7.94 16.25
C ARG A 442 -24.71 6.56 15.59
N GLN A 443 -25.50 5.59 16.03
CA GLN A 443 -25.55 4.25 15.46
C GLN A 443 -26.43 4.20 14.21
N VAL A 444 -26.03 3.40 13.24
CA VAL A 444 -26.78 3.10 12.01
C VAL A 444 -26.69 1.60 11.71
N SER A 445 -27.58 1.10 10.85
CA SER A 445 -27.46 -0.28 10.37
C SER A 445 -26.14 -0.47 9.62
N ASN A 446 -25.48 -1.60 9.86
CA ASN A 446 -24.27 -1.99 9.15
C ASN A 446 -24.54 -2.30 7.66
N LEU A 447 -25.76 -2.70 7.32
CA LEU A 447 -26.18 -2.94 5.94
C LEU A 447 -26.48 -1.62 5.23
N ASP A 448 -26.15 -1.53 3.96
CA ASP A 448 -26.71 -0.49 3.09
C ASP A 448 -28.19 -0.80 2.89
N LYS A 449 -29.05 0.21 3.01
CA LYS A 449 -30.46 0.04 2.61
C LYS A 449 -30.44 -0.20 1.11
N ASP A 450 -30.95 -1.35 0.68
CA ASP A 450 -31.05 -1.71 -0.75
C ASP A 450 -31.80 -0.66 -1.57
#